data_AF-A0A2H9LBN4-F1
#
_entry.id   AF-A0A2H9LBN4-F1
#
_cell.length_a   1.000
_cell.length_b   1.000
_cell.length_c   1.000
_cell.angle_alpha   90.00
_cell.angle_beta   90.00
_cell.angle_gamma   90.00
#
_symmetry.space_group_name_H-M   'P 1'
#
loop_
_entity.id
_entity.type
_entity.pdbx_description
1 polymer ?
#
loop_
_entity_poly.entity_id
_entity_poly.type
_entity_poly.pdbx_seq_one_letter_code
_entity_poly.pdbx_strand_id
1 'polypeptide(L)'
;MKKILIILGILATFVILSGCVQQPQIVTQYICSDGTTVADKTLCPAAKIADETKTAAPEVEETTLESQLAVCYGMPSTQSGSLEDICIIGLAGKLKDTSLCKKLAKDQRMTCYVLVGGVKKDPDVCLEAEFQEDECYNKYATEKKDASVCEKIKEANYKSNCYQSVANYTGDPALCDKITMINSKDYCYRDMANKFQDITYCNKVTTANLKQECLQNLQNMQGGSKPVMEMPAGK
;
A
#
# COMPACT_ATOMS: atom_id res chain seq x y z
N MET A 1 72.92 -1.44 29.03
CA MET A 1 73.53 -2.62 29.68
C MET A 1 72.79 -2.91 30.99
N LYS A 2 72.58 -4.20 31.33
CA LYS A 2 71.68 -4.80 32.35
C LYS A 2 70.20 -4.84 31.88
N LYS A 3 69.63 -5.92 31.28
CA LYS A 3 69.70 -7.41 31.49
C LYS A 3 69.30 -7.74 32.94
N ILE A 4 68.34 -8.61 33.31
CA ILE A 4 67.78 -9.90 32.83
C ILE A 4 66.64 -10.29 33.83
N LEU A 5 65.49 -10.87 33.47
CA LEU A 5 65.07 -12.31 33.64
C LEU A 5 63.60 -12.44 33.14
N ILE A 6 63.22 -13.17 32.07
CA ILE A 6 63.10 -14.66 31.85
C ILE A 6 61.76 -15.19 32.44
N ILE A 7 60.81 -15.82 31.71
CA ILE A 7 60.75 -17.17 31.08
C ILE A 7 59.64 -17.14 29.99
N LEU A 8 59.87 -17.34 28.68
CA LEU A 8 59.95 -18.60 27.88
C LEU A 8 58.68 -19.48 27.82
N GLY A 9 58.02 -19.51 26.65
CA GLY A 9 57.68 -20.79 26.01
C GLY A 9 56.32 -20.93 25.29
N ILE A 10 56.38 -21.15 23.95
CA ILE A 10 55.68 -22.23 23.21
C ILE A 10 54.15 -21.97 23.01
N LEU A 11 53.49 -21.98 21.84
CA LEU A 11 53.68 -22.67 20.56
C LEU A 11 52.83 -22.00 19.46
N ALA A 12 53.25 -22.26 18.23
CA ALA A 12 52.64 -21.97 16.94
C ALA A 12 51.13 -22.27 16.79
N THR A 13 50.53 -21.52 15.87
CA THR A 13 49.43 -21.92 14.97
C THR A 13 48.08 -22.30 15.59
N PHE A 14 47.14 -21.36 15.60
CA PHE A 14 45.72 -21.66 15.49
C PHE A 14 45.09 -20.83 14.37
N VAL A 15 45.11 -21.45 13.19
CA VAL A 15 44.09 -21.45 12.14
C VAL A 15 42.92 -20.48 12.38
N ILE A 16 42.89 -19.37 11.63
CA ILE A 16 41.69 -18.54 11.45
C ILE A 16 40.79 -19.27 10.45
N LEU A 17 39.88 -20.09 10.94
CA LEU A 17 38.76 -20.64 10.16
C LEU A 17 37.47 -20.36 10.91
N SER A 18 36.43 -20.03 10.12
CA SER A 18 35.03 -19.72 10.45
C SER A 18 34.76 -18.26 10.89
N GLY A 19 34.01 -17.45 10.14
CA GLY A 19 33.35 -17.66 8.86
C GLY A 19 32.69 -16.35 8.44
N CYS A 20 32.87 -15.96 7.17
CA CYS A 20 32.11 -14.87 6.57
C CYS A 20 30.64 -15.30 6.51
N VAL A 21 29.76 -14.62 7.24
CA VAL A 21 28.32 -14.73 7.03
C VAL A 21 28.03 -14.07 5.68
N GLN A 22 27.93 -14.88 4.62
CA GLN A 22 27.50 -14.39 3.32
C GLN A 22 26.04 -13.94 3.42
N GLN A 23 25.79 -12.65 3.15
CA GLN A 23 24.42 -12.16 2.91
C GLN A 23 23.78 -12.99 1.79
N PRO A 24 22.50 -13.36 1.92
CA PRO A 24 21.80 -14.12 0.88
C PRO A 24 21.79 -13.27 -0.40
N GLN A 25 22.41 -13.81 -1.45
CA GLN A 25 22.40 -13.21 -2.78
C GLN A 25 20.97 -13.30 -3.32
N ILE A 26 20.29 -12.16 -3.43
CA ILE A 26 18.97 -12.09 -4.07
C ILE A 26 19.20 -12.28 -5.56
N VAL A 27 18.93 -13.48 -6.06
CA VAL A 27 19.01 -13.77 -7.50
C VAL A 27 17.70 -13.29 -8.14
N THR A 28 17.76 -12.22 -8.91
CA THR A 28 16.63 -11.76 -9.72
C THR A 28 16.38 -12.75 -10.87
N GLN A 29 15.16 -13.26 -10.97
CA GLN A 29 14.71 -14.10 -12.08
C GLN A 29 13.60 -13.40 -12.84
N TYR A 30 13.58 -13.57 -14.16
CA TYR A 30 12.61 -12.98 -15.08
C TYR A 30 11.78 -14.09 -15.73
N ILE A 31 10.47 -13.88 -15.89
CA ILE A 31 9.58 -14.80 -16.59
C ILE A 31 9.34 -14.26 -18.00
N CYS A 32 9.63 -15.07 -19.03
CA CYS A 32 9.47 -14.73 -20.43
C CYS A 32 8.05 -14.99 -20.93
N SER A 33 7.70 -14.47 -22.11
CA SER A 33 6.35 -14.60 -22.69
C SER A 33 5.94 -16.03 -23.02
N ASP A 34 6.90 -16.94 -23.13
CA ASP A 34 6.69 -18.39 -23.32
C ASP A 34 6.63 -19.17 -21.99
N GLY A 35 6.67 -18.49 -20.85
CA GLY A 35 6.63 -19.08 -19.51
C GLY A 35 7.98 -19.57 -18.97
N THR A 36 9.08 -19.42 -19.73
CA THR A 36 10.41 -19.79 -19.24
C THR A 36 10.97 -18.76 -18.26
N THR A 37 11.79 -19.23 -17.30
CA THR A 37 12.43 -18.36 -16.31
C THR A 37 13.92 -18.19 -16.64
N VAL A 38 14.40 -16.95 -16.71
CA VAL A 38 15.78 -16.59 -17.05
C VAL A 38 16.43 -15.68 -16.01
N ALA A 39 17.76 -15.71 -15.93
CA ALA A 39 18.53 -14.88 -14.98
C ALA A 39 18.71 -13.42 -15.47
N ASP A 40 18.53 -13.19 -16.77
CA ASP A 40 18.62 -11.86 -17.39
C ASP A 40 17.49 -11.74 -18.42
N LYS A 41 16.73 -10.64 -18.39
CA LYS A 41 15.64 -10.35 -19.33
C LYS A 41 16.06 -10.42 -20.80
N THR A 42 17.34 -10.18 -21.13
CA THR A 42 17.84 -10.28 -22.51
C THR A 42 17.91 -11.71 -23.02
N LEU A 43 17.83 -12.70 -22.12
CA LEU A 43 17.80 -14.13 -22.46
C LEU A 43 16.39 -14.62 -22.80
N CYS A 44 15.36 -13.78 -22.61
CA CYS A 44 14.05 -14.13 -23.12
C CYS A 44 14.12 -14.28 -24.64
N PRO A 45 13.59 -15.37 -25.20
CA PRO A 45 13.51 -15.52 -26.64
C PRO A 45 12.82 -14.29 -27.22
N ALA A 46 13.48 -13.61 -28.14
CA ALA A 46 12.82 -12.58 -28.93
C ALA A 46 11.60 -13.26 -29.55
N ALA A 47 10.41 -12.71 -29.29
CA ALA A 47 9.18 -13.19 -29.89
C ALA A 47 9.46 -13.37 -31.38
N LYS A 48 9.43 -14.62 -31.85
CA LYS A 48 9.54 -14.88 -33.27
C LYS A 48 8.32 -14.22 -33.89
N ILE A 49 8.53 -13.05 -34.48
CA ILE A 49 7.60 -12.50 -35.46
C ILE A 49 7.64 -13.54 -36.58
N ALA A 50 6.62 -14.38 -36.62
CA ALA A 50 6.48 -15.37 -37.66
C ALA A 50 6.49 -14.63 -39.00
N ASP A 51 7.37 -15.09 -39.86
CA ASP A 51 7.53 -14.67 -41.24
C ASP A 51 6.17 -14.71 -41.96
N GLU A 52 5.81 -13.60 -42.61
CA GLU A 52 4.58 -13.43 -43.36
C GLU A 52 4.65 -14.28 -44.65
N THR A 53 4.36 -15.57 -44.54
CA THR A 53 4.03 -16.38 -45.71
C THR A 53 2.63 -16.94 -45.55
N LYS A 54 1.69 -16.33 -46.30
CA LYS A 54 0.34 -16.78 -46.64
C LYS A 54 -0.06 -18.12 -46.02
N THR A 55 -0.42 -18.06 -44.75
CA THR A 55 -1.25 -19.06 -44.08
C THR A 55 -2.40 -18.25 -43.53
N ALA A 56 -3.63 -18.77 -43.64
CA ALA A 56 -4.82 -18.10 -43.12
C ALA A 56 -4.52 -17.53 -41.72
N ALA A 57 -4.97 -16.29 -41.48
CA ALA A 57 -4.82 -15.64 -40.17
C ALA A 57 -5.14 -16.70 -39.10
N PRO A 58 -4.23 -16.94 -38.13
CA PRO A 58 -4.56 -17.86 -37.06
C PRO A 58 -5.85 -17.31 -36.45
N GLU A 59 -6.90 -18.13 -36.45
CA GLU A 59 -8.07 -17.85 -35.63
C GLU A 59 -7.54 -17.53 -34.24
N VAL A 60 -7.73 -16.29 -33.80
CA VAL A 60 -7.42 -15.90 -32.43
C VAL A 60 -8.37 -16.73 -31.59
N GLU A 61 -7.93 -17.89 -31.11
CA GLU A 61 -8.70 -18.67 -30.16
C GLU A 61 -9.01 -17.74 -28.98
N GLU A 62 -10.29 -17.39 -28.82
CA GLU A 62 -10.76 -16.69 -27.65
C GLU A 62 -10.45 -17.58 -26.44
N THR A 63 -9.35 -17.27 -25.75
CA THR A 63 -9.01 -17.93 -24.49
C THR A 63 -10.21 -17.87 -23.54
N THR A 64 -10.75 -19.04 -23.19
CA THR A 64 -11.91 -19.16 -22.30
C THR A 64 -11.58 -18.63 -20.91
N LEU A 65 -12.58 -18.17 -20.16
CA LEU A 65 -12.40 -17.75 -18.76
C LEU A 65 -11.72 -18.85 -17.92
N GLU A 66 -12.05 -20.11 -18.19
CA GLU A 66 -11.44 -21.27 -17.54
C GLU A 66 -9.94 -21.37 -17.82
N SER A 67 -9.52 -21.19 -19.09
CA SER A 67 -8.11 -21.19 -19.46
C SER A 67 -7.33 -20.05 -18.80
N GLN A 68 -7.95 -18.87 -18.66
CA GLN A 68 -7.33 -17.71 -18.02
C GLN A 68 -7.19 -17.90 -16.50
N LEU A 69 -8.20 -18.48 -15.86
CA LEU A 69 -8.15 -18.81 -14.43
C LEU A 69 -7.14 -19.91 -14.11
N ALA A 70 -6.97 -20.88 -15.01
CA ALA A 70 -6.01 -21.97 -14.84
C ALA A 70 -4.57 -21.47 -14.65
N VAL A 71 -4.22 -20.33 -15.23
CA VAL A 71 -2.89 -19.70 -15.05
C VAL A 71 -2.68 -19.22 -13.61
N CYS A 72 -3.74 -18.81 -12.91
CA CYS A 72 -3.63 -18.28 -11.54
C CYS A 72 -3.50 -19.38 -10.48
N TYR A 73 -4.09 -20.56 -10.72
CA TYR A 73 -4.20 -21.60 -9.71
C TYR A 73 -2.86 -22.27 -9.38
N GLY A 74 -2.60 -22.45 -8.08
CA GLY A 74 -1.38 -23.10 -7.59
C GLY A 74 -0.16 -22.19 -7.55
N MET A 75 -0.35 -20.88 -7.75
CA MET A 75 0.72 -19.90 -7.54
C MET A 75 1.11 -19.82 -6.05
N PRO A 76 2.40 -19.61 -5.73
CA PRO A 76 2.87 -19.66 -4.36
C PRO A 76 2.41 -18.44 -3.55
N SER A 77 2.29 -18.64 -2.24
CA SER A 77 2.12 -17.55 -1.26
C SER A 77 3.48 -17.01 -0.82
N THR A 78 3.57 -15.69 -0.71
CA THR A 78 4.74 -14.96 -0.20
C THR A 78 4.42 -14.39 1.18
N GLN A 79 5.44 -13.88 1.90
CA GLN A 79 5.21 -13.11 3.14
C GLN A 79 4.29 -11.90 2.94
N SER A 80 4.24 -11.36 1.71
CA SER A 80 3.41 -10.21 1.33
C SER A 80 2.00 -10.55 0.85
N GLY A 81 1.67 -11.84 0.67
CA GLY A 81 0.36 -12.27 0.19
C GLY A 81 0.40 -13.40 -0.84
N SER A 82 -0.79 -13.87 -1.24
CA SER A 82 -0.99 -14.92 -2.25
C SER A 82 -0.85 -14.35 -3.66
N LEU A 83 0.08 -14.90 -4.46
CA LEU A 83 0.18 -14.54 -5.88
C LEU A 83 -1.04 -15.00 -6.68
N GLU A 84 -1.68 -16.10 -6.25
CA GLU A 84 -2.93 -16.57 -6.83
C GLU A 84 -4.04 -15.51 -6.67
N ASP A 85 -4.20 -14.96 -5.47
CA ASP A 85 -5.20 -13.92 -5.21
C ASP A 85 -4.94 -12.67 -6.05
N ILE A 86 -3.68 -12.22 -6.12
CA ILE A 86 -3.27 -11.08 -6.94
C ILE A 86 -3.58 -11.33 -8.42
N CYS A 87 -3.31 -12.53 -8.92
CA CYS A 87 -3.63 -12.93 -10.29
C CYS A 87 -5.14 -12.88 -10.55
N ILE A 88 -5.95 -13.46 -9.66
CA ILE A 88 -7.41 -13.45 -9.78
C ILE A 88 -7.96 -12.01 -9.73
N ILE A 89 -7.45 -11.13 -8.86
CA ILE A 89 -7.82 -9.71 -8.81
C ILE A 89 -7.49 -9.02 -10.14
N GLY A 90 -6.29 -9.25 -10.69
CA GLY A 90 -5.86 -8.70 -11.97
C GLY A 90 -6.77 -9.17 -13.12
N LEU A 91 -7.15 -10.44 -13.12
CA LEU A 91 -8.07 -11.01 -14.09
C LEU A 91 -9.48 -10.40 -13.97
N ALA A 92 -10.00 -10.26 -12.75
CA ALA A 92 -11.27 -9.58 -12.47
C ALA A 92 -11.27 -8.15 -13.03
N GLY A 93 -10.19 -7.39 -12.82
CA GLY A 93 -10.04 -6.05 -13.37
C GLY A 93 -9.99 -6.04 -14.90
N LYS A 94 -9.18 -6.92 -15.50
CA LYS A 94 -9.03 -7.04 -16.96
C LYS A 94 -10.37 -7.35 -17.63
N LEU A 95 -11.13 -8.27 -17.08
CA LEU A 95 -12.41 -8.72 -17.61
C LEU A 95 -13.60 -7.87 -17.15
N LYS A 96 -13.40 -6.98 -16.17
CA LYS A 96 -14.45 -6.22 -15.49
C LYS A 96 -15.54 -7.11 -14.87
N ASP A 97 -15.14 -8.30 -14.43
CA ASP A 97 -16.02 -9.35 -13.91
C ASP A 97 -15.89 -9.48 -12.39
N THR A 98 -16.92 -9.04 -11.68
CA THR A 98 -17.01 -9.07 -10.22
C THR A 98 -17.25 -10.48 -9.67
N SER A 99 -17.71 -11.43 -10.50
CA SER A 99 -17.90 -12.82 -10.07
C SER A 99 -16.59 -13.47 -9.66
N LEU A 100 -15.46 -13.03 -10.23
CA LEU A 100 -14.12 -13.48 -9.87
C LEU A 100 -13.72 -13.03 -8.46
N CYS A 101 -14.20 -11.88 -7.98
CA CYS A 101 -13.94 -11.42 -6.62
C CYS A 101 -14.53 -12.35 -5.56
N LYS A 102 -15.61 -13.08 -5.88
CA LYS A 102 -16.26 -14.04 -4.97
C LYS A 102 -15.40 -15.29 -4.71
N LYS A 103 -14.38 -15.54 -5.54
CA LYS A 103 -13.40 -16.62 -5.36
C LYS A 103 -12.35 -16.30 -4.29
N LEU A 104 -12.25 -15.03 -3.88
CA LEU A 104 -11.22 -14.55 -2.96
C LEU A 104 -11.68 -14.57 -1.51
N ALA A 105 -10.71 -14.68 -0.59
CA ALA A 105 -10.90 -14.44 0.83
C ALA A 105 -11.34 -12.99 1.11
N LYS A 106 -11.94 -12.74 2.28
CA LYS A 106 -12.60 -11.48 2.65
C LYS A 106 -11.79 -10.21 2.33
N ASP A 107 -10.54 -10.14 2.79
CA ASP A 107 -9.71 -8.93 2.63
C ASP A 107 -9.31 -8.67 1.16
N GLN A 108 -9.06 -9.74 0.41
CA GLN A 108 -8.71 -9.67 -1.02
C GLN A 108 -9.95 -9.39 -1.89
N ARG A 109 -11.11 -9.93 -1.51
CA ARG A 109 -12.40 -9.67 -2.15
C ARG A 109 -12.77 -8.19 -2.13
N MET A 110 -12.57 -7.53 -0.98
CA MET A 110 -12.79 -6.08 -0.86
C MET A 110 -11.93 -5.29 -1.85
N THR A 111 -10.63 -5.60 -1.89
CA THR A 111 -9.68 -4.98 -2.81
C THR A 111 -10.07 -5.23 -4.27
N CYS A 112 -10.53 -6.44 -4.58
CA CYS A 112 -11.02 -6.81 -5.91
C CYS A 112 -12.21 -5.94 -6.35
N TYR A 113 -13.24 -5.80 -5.51
CA TYR A 113 -14.41 -4.98 -5.84
C TYR A 113 -14.04 -3.52 -6.07
N VAL A 114 -13.18 -2.94 -5.22
CA VAL A 114 -12.72 -1.56 -5.41
C VAL A 114 -11.92 -1.39 -6.70
N LEU A 115 -11.05 -2.36 -7.04
CA LEU A 115 -10.30 -2.35 -8.29
C LEU A 115 -11.22 -2.44 -9.51
N VAL A 116 -12.13 -3.41 -9.54
CA VAL A 116 -13.08 -3.62 -10.64
C VAL A 116 -13.99 -2.41 -10.80
N GLY A 117 -14.58 -1.90 -9.71
CA GLY A 117 -15.37 -0.68 -9.72
C GLY A 117 -14.56 0.52 -10.22
N GLY A 118 -13.29 0.63 -9.86
CA GLY A 118 -12.39 1.66 -10.36
C GLY A 118 -12.16 1.60 -11.86
N VAL A 119 -11.92 0.39 -12.39
CA VAL A 119 -11.73 0.15 -13.83
C VAL A 119 -13.04 0.39 -14.61
N LYS A 120 -14.19 0.02 -14.02
CA LYS A 120 -15.52 0.29 -14.59
C LYS A 120 -15.95 1.75 -14.44
N LYS A 121 -15.33 2.51 -13.53
CA LYS A 121 -15.81 3.82 -13.04
C LYS A 121 -17.23 3.74 -12.48
N ASP A 122 -17.49 2.65 -11.77
CA ASP A 122 -18.81 2.30 -11.25
C ASP A 122 -18.68 1.92 -9.77
N PRO A 123 -19.03 2.82 -8.84
CA PRO A 123 -19.00 2.52 -7.42
C PRO A 123 -20.08 1.51 -7.02
N ASP A 124 -21.12 1.29 -7.81
CA ASP A 124 -22.22 0.38 -7.46
C ASP A 124 -21.79 -1.09 -7.45
N VAL A 125 -20.59 -1.40 -7.95
CA VAL A 125 -19.90 -2.67 -7.69
C VAL A 125 -19.82 -2.98 -6.19
N CYS A 126 -19.73 -1.96 -5.31
CA CYS A 126 -19.71 -2.15 -3.87
C CYS A 126 -21.00 -2.73 -3.28
N LEU A 127 -22.12 -2.72 -4.01
CA LEU A 127 -23.34 -3.43 -3.61
C LEU A 127 -23.12 -4.95 -3.53
N GLU A 128 -22.14 -5.49 -4.25
CA GLU A 128 -21.77 -6.91 -4.20
C GLU A 128 -20.89 -7.29 -3.00
N ALA A 129 -20.50 -6.31 -2.17
CA ALA A 129 -19.72 -6.53 -0.95
C ALA A 129 -20.59 -6.92 0.27
N GLU A 130 -21.90 -7.11 0.09
CA GLU A 130 -22.86 -7.54 1.11
C GLU A 130 -22.75 -6.70 2.40
N PHE A 131 -22.41 -7.33 3.54
CA PHE A 131 -22.28 -6.67 4.84
C PHE A 131 -21.09 -5.69 4.94
N GLN A 132 -20.25 -5.59 3.91
CA GLN A 132 -19.12 -4.66 3.84
C GLN A 132 -19.33 -3.55 2.78
N GLU A 133 -20.56 -3.33 2.31
CA GLU A 133 -20.91 -2.28 1.35
C GLU A 133 -20.33 -0.91 1.75
N ASP A 134 -20.55 -0.47 2.99
CA ASP A 134 -20.07 0.82 3.51
C ASP A 134 -18.53 0.93 3.53
N GLU A 135 -17.85 -0.17 3.88
CA GLU A 135 -16.39 -0.25 3.86
C GLU A 135 -15.84 -0.19 2.43
N CYS A 136 -16.51 -0.86 1.49
CA CYS A 136 -16.17 -0.80 0.07
C CYS A 136 -16.30 0.61 -0.48
N TYR A 137 -17.43 1.28 -0.25
CA TYR A 137 -17.63 2.65 -0.69
C TYR A 137 -16.61 3.61 -0.09
N ASN A 138 -16.28 3.47 1.21
CA ASN A 138 -15.24 4.27 1.86
C ASN A 138 -13.87 4.10 1.16
N LYS A 139 -13.46 2.85 0.92
CA LYS A 139 -12.19 2.56 0.25
C LYS A 139 -12.19 3.04 -1.20
N TYR A 140 -13.29 2.85 -1.93
CA TYR A 140 -13.47 3.37 -3.29
C TYR A 140 -13.33 4.89 -3.33
N ALA A 141 -14.10 5.60 -2.50
CA ALA A 141 -14.09 7.06 -2.43
C ALA A 141 -12.68 7.60 -2.15
N THR A 142 -11.97 6.94 -1.23
CA THR A 142 -10.60 7.31 -0.86
C THR A 142 -9.61 7.08 -1.99
N GLU A 143 -9.58 5.89 -2.60
CA GLU A 143 -8.65 5.56 -3.69
C GLU A 143 -8.90 6.37 -4.96
N LYS A 144 -10.17 6.62 -5.28
CA LYS A 144 -10.59 7.40 -6.46
C LYS A 144 -10.69 8.89 -6.18
N LYS A 145 -10.49 9.30 -4.92
CA LYS A 145 -10.62 10.68 -4.45
C LYS A 145 -11.99 11.28 -4.81
N ASP A 146 -13.03 10.47 -4.78
CA ASP A 146 -14.39 10.82 -5.15
C ASP A 146 -15.28 10.88 -3.91
N ALA A 147 -15.40 12.07 -3.33
CA ALA A 147 -16.22 12.29 -2.13
C ALA A 147 -17.72 12.11 -2.38
N SER A 148 -18.19 12.13 -3.64
CA SER A 148 -19.62 11.93 -3.92
C SER A 148 -20.07 10.52 -3.56
N VAL A 149 -19.16 9.55 -3.61
CA VAL A 149 -19.41 8.16 -3.23
C VAL A 149 -19.70 8.02 -1.74
N CYS A 150 -19.16 8.91 -0.88
CA CYS A 150 -19.46 8.90 0.55
C CYS A 150 -20.96 9.10 0.85
N GLU A 151 -21.74 9.68 -0.06
CA GLU A 151 -23.19 9.81 0.10
C GLU A 151 -23.92 8.46 0.07
N LYS A 152 -23.32 7.43 -0.55
CA LYS A 152 -23.88 6.08 -0.64
C LYS A 152 -23.72 5.26 0.65
N ILE A 153 -22.87 5.73 1.58
CA ILE A 153 -22.61 5.04 2.86
C ILE A 153 -23.78 5.27 3.82
N LYS A 154 -24.27 4.17 4.40
CA LYS A 154 -25.46 4.16 5.27
C LYS A 154 -25.11 4.50 6.71
N GLU A 155 -24.05 3.89 7.24
CA GLU A 155 -23.65 4.09 8.63
C GLU A 155 -22.90 5.44 8.79
N ALA A 156 -23.35 6.26 9.74
CA ALA A 156 -22.87 7.63 9.95
C ALA A 156 -21.38 7.76 10.30
N ASN A 157 -20.82 6.84 11.09
CA ASN A 157 -19.39 6.72 11.40
C ASN A 157 -18.59 6.39 10.14
N TYR A 158 -19.01 5.39 9.35
CA TYR A 158 -18.33 5.08 8.07
C TYR A 158 -18.40 6.26 7.11
N LYS A 159 -19.53 6.95 7.04
CA LYS A 159 -19.72 8.14 6.18
C LYS A 159 -18.81 9.28 6.60
N SER A 160 -18.69 9.52 7.91
CA SER A 160 -17.78 10.52 8.48
C SER A 160 -16.32 10.19 8.18
N ASN A 161 -15.93 8.92 8.36
CA ASN A 161 -14.58 8.43 8.05
C ASN A 161 -14.27 8.56 6.55
N CYS A 162 -15.25 8.36 5.69
CA CYS A 162 -15.10 8.54 4.24
C CYS A 162 -14.80 10.00 3.90
N TYR A 163 -15.60 10.94 4.40
CA TYR A 163 -15.33 12.37 4.17
C TYR A 163 -13.99 12.81 4.72
N GLN A 164 -13.63 12.39 5.93
CA GLN A 164 -12.33 12.67 6.53
C GLN A 164 -11.19 12.10 5.70
N SER A 165 -11.30 10.86 5.24
CA SER A 165 -10.26 10.21 4.43
C SER A 165 -10.08 10.95 3.12
N VAL A 166 -11.16 11.23 2.39
CA VAL A 166 -11.08 11.97 1.12
C VAL A 166 -10.54 13.38 1.35
N ALA A 167 -10.99 14.11 2.38
CA ALA A 167 -10.47 15.43 2.76
C ALA A 167 -8.95 15.42 2.96
N ASN A 168 -8.45 14.42 3.69
CA ASN A 168 -7.02 14.26 3.93
C ASN A 168 -6.25 13.93 2.64
N TYR A 169 -6.83 13.22 1.67
CA TYR A 169 -6.15 12.90 0.41
C TYR A 169 -6.21 14.02 -0.63
N THR A 170 -7.30 14.80 -0.66
CA THR A 170 -7.51 15.88 -1.63
C THR A 170 -7.06 17.24 -1.11
N GLY A 171 -6.98 17.41 0.20
CA GLY A 171 -6.78 18.72 0.83
C GLY A 171 -8.01 19.61 0.80
N ASP A 172 -9.21 19.05 0.59
CA ASP A 172 -10.47 19.81 0.54
C ASP A 172 -11.14 19.88 1.93
N PRO A 173 -11.05 21.01 2.65
CA PRO A 173 -11.65 21.15 3.97
C PRO A 173 -13.18 21.22 3.95
N ALA A 174 -13.80 21.51 2.80
CA ALA A 174 -15.26 21.53 2.69
C ALA A 174 -15.86 20.14 2.92
N LEU A 175 -15.07 19.07 2.75
CA LEU A 175 -15.47 17.71 3.07
C LEU A 175 -15.59 17.49 4.59
N CYS A 176 -14.74 18.11 5.41
CA CYS A 176 -14.92 18.10 6.87
C CYS A 176 -16.24 18.78 7.28
N ASP A 177 -16.70 19.78 6.52
CA ASP A 177 -17.97 20.45 6.79
C ASP A 177 -19.20 19.57 6.55
N LYS A 178 -19.07 18.50 5.75
CA LYS A 178 -20.13 17.50 5.53
C LYS A 178 -20.27 16.51 6.70
N ILE A 179 -19.32 16.47 7.62
CA ILE A 179 -19.36 15.59 8.79
C ILE A 179 -20.28 16.20 9.84
N THR A 180 -21.31 15.45 10.24
CA THR A 180 -22.34 15.94 11.18
C THR A 180 -21.94 15.77 12.64
N MET A 181 -21.18 14.71 12.97
CA MET A 181 -20.71 14.47 14.33
C MET A 181 -19.55 15.41 14.67
N ILE A 182 -19.73 16.24 15.70
CA ILE A 182 -18.77 17.28 16.10
C ILE A 182 -17.37 16.70 16.33
N ASN A 183 -17.27 15.58 17.07
CA ASN A 183 -15.97 14.95 17.34
C ASN A 183 -15.26 14.51 16.05
N SER A 184 -15.97 13.84 15.13
CA SER A 184 -15.40 13.41 13.85
C SER A 184 -15.02 14.59 12.95
N LYS A 185 -15.81 15.66 12.96
CA LYS A 185 -15.53 16.89 12.22
C LYS A 185 -14.27 17.59 12.74
N ASP A 186 -14.15 17.71 14.07
CA ASP A 186 -12.97 18.28 14.71
C ASP A 186 -11.72 17.43 14.45
N TYR A 187 -11.84 16.09 14.50
CA TYR A 187 -10.73 15.19 14.12
C TYR A 187 -10.34 15.34 12.66
N CYS A 188 -11.29 15.52 11.75
CA CYS A 188 -11.02 15.80 10.35
C CYS A 188 -10.15 17.05 10.19
N TYR A 189 -10.52 18.16 10.83
CA TYR A 189 -9.73 19.39 10.78
C TYR A 189 -8.37 19.26 11.45
N ARG A 190 -8.28 18.58 12.60
CA ARG A 190 -6.99 18.32 13.25
C ARG A 190 -6.06 17.50 12.36
N ASP A 191 -6.58 16.45 11.73
CA ASP A 191 -5.78 15.59 10.87
C ASP A 191 -5.30 16.33 9.62
N MET A 192 -6.15 17.18 9.04
CA MET A 192 -5.73 18.10 7.98
C MET A 192 -4.66 19.07 8.45
N ALA A 193 -4.79 19.65 9.65
CA ALA A 193 -3.78 20.53 10.24
C ALA A 193 -2.42 19.83 10.35
N ASN A 194 -2.40 18.59 10.85
CA ASN A 194 -1.20 17.78 10.98
C ASN A 194 -0.62 17.39 9.61
N LYS A 195 -1.47 16.99 8.66
CA LYS A 195 -1.00 16.52 7.35
C LYS A 195 -0.45 17.65 6.49
N PHE A 196 -1.12 18.79 6.47
CA PHE A 196 -0.75 19.94 5.65
C PHE A 196 0.07 20.98 6.39
N GLN A 197 0.36 20.75 7.68
CA GLN A 197 1.13 21.66 8.54
C GLN A 197 0.56 23.08 8.56
N ASP A 198 -0.78 23.19 8.54
CA ASP A 198 -1.50 24.45 8.44
C ASP A 198 -2.38 24.67 9.68
N ILE A 199 -1.98 25.65 10.49
CA ILE A 199 -2.63 26.01 11.76
C ILE A 199 -4.05 26.56 11.56
N THR A 200 -4.40 27.03 10.36
CA THR A 200 -5.73 27.55 10.08
C THR A 200 -6.80 26.46 10.19
N TYR A 201 -6.45 25.19 9.97
CA TYR A 201 -7.36 24.07 10.22
C TYR A 201 -7.61 23.86 11.73
N CYS A 202 -6.61 24.03 12.60
CA CYS A 202 -6.83 24.01 14.05
C CYS A 202 -7.82 25.08 14.51
N ASN A 203 -7.88 26.23 13.81
CA ASN A 203 -8.83 27.28 14.16
C ASN A 203 -10.30 26.86 13.93
N LYS A 204 -10.53 25.90 13.02
CA LYS A 204 -11.85 25.33 12.72
C LYS A 204 -12.28 24.24 13.71
N VAL A 205 -11.36 23.72 14.53
CA VAL A 205 -11.69 22.78 15.62
C VAL A 205 -12.49 23.52 16.70
N THR A 206 -13.62 22.93 17.10
CA THR A 206 -14.57 23.56 18.04
C THR A 206 -14.38 23.08 19.48
N THR A 207 -13.97 21.83 19.68
CA THR A 207 -13.66 21.25 20.99
C THR A 207 -12.39 21.88 21.57
N ALA A 208 -12.52 22.61 22.69
CA ALA A 208 -11.45 23.43 23.25
C ALA A 208 -10.14 22.64 23.51
N ASN A 209 -10.22 21.48 24.16
CA ASN A 209 -9.04 20.66 24.46
C ASN A 209 -8.36 20.17 23.18
N LEU A 210 -9.14 19.70 22.20
CA LEU A 210 -8.63 19.20 20.92
C LEU A 210 -8.02 20.32 20.07
N LYS A 211 -8.61 21.53 20.13
CA LYS A 211 -8.05 22.73 19.50
C LYS A 211 -6.71 23.10 20.09
N GLN A 212 -6.60 23.11 21.42
CA GLN A 212 -5.33 23.40 22.10
C GLN A 212 -4.26 22.36 21.75
N GLU A 213 -4.61 21.07 21.76
CA GLU A 213 -3.72 19.98 21.34
C GLU A 213 -3.23 20.19 19.90
N CYS A 214 -4.16 20.48 18.96
CA CYS A 214 -3.83 20.76 17.56
C CYS A 214 -2.83 21.90 17.41
N LEU A 215 -3.08 23.03 18.09
CA LEU A 215 -2.21 24.21 18.05
C LEU A 215 -0.81 23.91 18.61
N GLN A 216 -0.74 23.19 19.74
CA GLN A 216 0.53 22.81 20.38
C GLN A 216 1.35 21.85 19.52
N ASN A 217 0.71 20.85 18.91
CA ASN A 217 1.38 19.87 18.05
C ASN A 217 2.13 20.56 16.90
N LEU A 218 1.49 21.53 16.24
CA LEU A 218 2.12 22.28 15.14
C LEU A 218 3.20 23.27 15.61
N GLN A 219 3.03 23.90 16.78
CA GLN A 219 4.06 24.77 17.37
C GLN A 219 5.34 23.98 17.70
N ASN A 220 5.20 22.77 18.23
CA ASN A 220 6.34 21.90 18.56
C ASN A 220 7.08 21.39 17.32
N MET A 221 6.37 21.19 16.20
CA MET A 221 6.98 20.83 14.91
C MET A 221 7.79 21.99 14.30
N GLN A 222 7.39 23.23 14.54
CA GLN A 222 8.14 24.44 14.11
C GLN A 222 9.25 24.85 15.09
N GLY A 223 9.20 24.37 16.34
CA GLY A 223 10.13 24.70 17.43
C GLY A 223 11.35 23.78 17.61
N GLY A 224 11.48 22.72 16.81
CA GLY A 224 12.53 21.69 16.90
C GLY A 224 13.96 22.12 16.52
N SER A 225 14.26 23.42 16.49
CA SER A 225 15.62 23.95 16.40
C SER A 225 15.78 25.22 17.24
N LYS A 226 15.65 25.09 18.56
CA LYS A 226 16.32 26.02 19.48
C LYS A 226 17.15 25.25 20.52
N PRO A 227 18.43 25.63 20.69
CA PRO A 227 19.33 24.94 21.60
C PRO A 227 18.83 25.12 23.04
N VAL A 228 18.95 24.04 23.80
CA VAL A 228 18.70 24.00 25.25
C VAL A 228 19.47 25.15 25.90
N MET A 229 18.75 26.08 26.54
CA MET A 229 19.36 27.17 27.31
C MET A 229 20.23 26.59 28.42
N GLU A 230 21.45 27.10 28.48
CA GLU A 230 22.47 26.81 29.48
C GLU A 230 21.93 27.01 30.91
N MET A 231 22.20 26.04 31.79
CA MET A 231 22.05 26.21 33.23
C MET A 231 23.17 27.11 33.76
N PRO A 232 22.90 28.10 34.62
CA PRO A 232 23.95 28.92 35.19
C PRO A 232 24.77 28.10 36.19
N ALA A 233 26.09 28.12 36.03
CA ALA A 233 27.03 27.62 37.02
C ALA A 233 26.89 28.44 38.32
N GLY A 234 26.37 27.79 39.37
CA GLY A 234 26.40 28.32 40.73
C GLY A 234 27.82 28.31 41.28
N LYS A 235 28.19 29.45 41.89
CA LYS A 235 29.42 29.65 42.67
C LYS A 235 29.43 28.81 43.95
#